data_AF-A0A7X1E7E6-F1
#
_entry.id   AF-A0A7X1E7E6-F1
#
_cell.length_a   1.000
_cell.length_b   1.000
_cell.length_c   1.000
_cell.angle_alpha   90.00
_cell.angle_beta   90.00
_cell.angle_gamma   90.00
#
_symmetry.space_group_name_H-M   'P 1'
#
loop_
_entity.id
_entity.type
_entity.pdbx_description
1 polymer ?
#
loop_
_entity_poly.entity_id
_entity_poly.type
_entity_poly.pdbx_seq_one_letter_code
_entity_poly.pdbx_strand_id
1 'polypeptide(L)'
;MTYTLAAALAAKPTFAENVSFIIVGFLFVLFVLGVLSLITTCIGALCTRLIKDEPKAKPAAKPAPAAAPAPAPASSIQKDDDIPEHIVALIATATHIALQGRPQKIVSIRSMGQGWAQEGRREIFSSHRFR
;
A
#
# COMPACT_ATOMS: atom_id res chain seq x y z
N MET A 1 -19.30 50.68 -32.53
CA MET A 1 -19.17 49.24 -32.26
C MET A 1 -18.69 49.00 -30.82
N THR A 2 -19.33 49.65 -29.84
CA THR A 2 -18.86 49.69 -28.44
C THR A 2 -19.98 49.40 -27.43
N TYR A 3 -21.24 49.38 -27.86
CA TYR A 3 -22.40 49.13 -27.00
C TYR A 3 -22.66 47.63 -26.72
N THR A 4 -22.12 46.73 -27.54
CA THR A 4 -22.32 45.28 -27.38
C THR A 4 -21.55 44.68 -26.20
N LEU A 5 -20.39 45.24 -25.84
CA LEU A 5 -19.60 44.77 -24.69
C LEU A 5 -20.23 45.20 -23.35
N ALA A 6 -20.80 46.40 -23.28
CA ALA A 6 -21.44 46.90 -22.05
C ALA A 6 -22.74 46.14 -21.71
N ALA A 7 -23.51 45.72 -22.72
CA ALA A 7 -24.72 44.90 -22.52
C ALA A 7 -24.38 43.47 -22.05
N ALA A 8 -23.27 42.89 -22.52
CA ALA A 8 -22.81 41.57 -22.11
C ALA A 8 -22.27 41.54 -20.67
N LEU A 9 -21.72 42.66 -20.17
CA LEU A 9 -21.21 42.79 -18.79
C LEU A 9 -22.31 42.99 -17.73
N ALA A 10 -23.49 43.48 -18.11
CA ALA A 10 -24.59 43.78 -17.18
C ALA A 10 -25.63 42.65 -17.02
N ALA A 11 -25.54 41.60 -17.83
CA ALA A 11 -26.40 40.44 -17.74
C ALA A 11 -25.96 39.56 -16.56
N LYS A 12 -26.50 39.85 -15.37
CA LYS A 12 -26.39 38.95 -14.22
C LYS A 12 -26.98 37.61 -14.65
N PRO A 13 -26.25 36.49 -14.52
CA PRO A 13 -26.79 35.18 -14.88
C PRO A 13 -28.11 34.99 -14.15
N THR A 14 -29.14 34.62 -14.89
CA THR A 14 -30.48 34.45 -14.30
C THR A 14 -30.44 33.32 -13.26
N PHE A 15 -31.38 33.29 -12.32
CA PHE A 15 -31.41 32.24 -11.28
C PHE A 15 -31.34 30.83 -11.89
N ALA A 16 -32.05 30.60 -13.00
CA ALA A 16 -32.02 29.33 -13.74
C ALA A 16 -30.63 28.96 -14.28
N GLU A 17 -29.86 29.97 -14.71
CA GLU A 17 -28.51 29.81 -15.25
C GLU A 17 -27.50 29.48 -14.14
N ASN A 18 -27.63 30.14 -12.99
CA ASN A 18 -26.85 29.80 -11.80
C ASN A 18 -27.12 28.38 -11.32
N VAL A 19 -28.39 27.96 -11.28
CA VAL A 19 -28.78 26.58 -10.95
C VAL A 19 -28.16 25.59 -11.94
N SER A 20 -28.14 25.92 -13.23
CA SER A 20 -27.54 25.08 -14.27
C SER A 20 -26.03 24.92 -14.04
N PHE A 21 -25.30 26.00 -13.72
CA PHE A 21 -23.88 25.91 -13.39
C PHE A 21 -23.60 25.07 -12.15
N ILE A 22 -24.43 25.19 -11.11
CA ILE A 22 -24.31 24.38 -9.88
C ILE A 22 -24.50 22.89 -10.21
N ILE A 23 -25.52 22.54 -10.99
CA ILE A 23 -25.79 21.15 -11.37
C ILE A 23 -24.65 20.59 -12.21
N VAL A 24 -24.16 21.33 -13.20
CA VAL A 24 -23.04 20.89 -14.05
C VAL A 24 -21.77 20.69 -13.22
N GLY A 25 -21.44 21.64 -12.35
CA GLY A 25 -20.27 21.53 -11.46
C GLY A 25 -20.38 20.34 -10.51
N PHE A 26 -21.56 20.13 -9.92
CA PHE A 26 -21.81 18.99 -9.02
C PHE A 26 -21.69 17.65 -9.76
N LEU A 27 -22.29 17.52 -10.95
CA LEU A 27 -22.17 16.33 -11.78
C LEU A 27 -20.73 16.06 -12.21
N PHE A 28 -19.97 17.09 -12.53
CA PHE A 28 -18.55 16.96 -12.87
C PHE A 28 -17.74 16.43 -11.68
N VAL A 29 -17.98 16.95 -10.47
CA VAL A 29 -17.33 16.45 -9.24
C VAL A 29 -17.69 14.99 -8.98
N LEU A 30 -18.97 14.61 -9.09
CA LEU A 30 -19.39 13.22 -8.96
C LEU A 30 -18.76 12.31 -10.02
N PHE A 31 -18.62 12.79 -11.26
CA PHE A 31 -17.95 12.05 -12.33
C PHE A 31 -16.47 11.81 -12.00
N VAL A 32 -15.74 12.85 -11.56
CA VAL A 32 -14.33 12.71 -11.19
C VAL A 32 -14.15 11.76 -10.00
N LEU A 33 -14.99 11.89 -8.96
CA LEU A 33 -15.00 10.97 -7.82
C LEU A 33 -15.32 9.53 -8.25
N GLY A 34 -16.28 9.35 -9.17
CA GLY A 34 -16.64 8.05 -9.73
C GLY A 34 -15.49 7.41 -10.50
N VAL A 35 -14.81 8.17 -11.36
CA VAL A 35 -13.65 7.67 -12.12
C VAL A 35 -12.49 7.31 -11.18
N LEU A 36 -12.17 8.16 -10.19
CA LEU A 36 -11.14 7.85 -9.20
C LEU A 36 -11.51 6.58 -8.42
N SER A 37 -12.76 6.47 -7.95
CA SER A 37 -13.26 5.30 -7.24
C SER A 37 -13.17 4.03 -8.10
N LEU A 38 -13.52 4.12 -9.38
CA LEU A 38 -13.42 3.03 -10.33
C LEU A 38 -11.97 2.57 -10.54
N ILE A 39 -11.03 3.51 -10.68
CA ILE A 39 -9.61 3.19 -10.82
C ILE A 39 -9.09 2.49 -9.56
N THR A 40 -9.40 3.02 -8.37
CA THR A 40 -8.99 2.43 -7.09
C THR A 40 -9.57 1.02 -6.90
N THR A 41 -10.85 0.82 -7.23
CA THR A 41 -11.49 -0.50 -7.14
C THR A 41 -11.00 -1.47 -8.21
N CYS A 42 -10.66 -1.00 -9.42
CA CYS A 42 -10.08 -1.82 -10.47
C CYS A 42 -8.72 -2.40 -10.04
N ILE A 43 -7.84 -1.56 -9.47
CA ILE A 43 -6.55 -1.99 -8.92
C ILE A 43 -6.77 -3.00 -7.77
N GLY A 44 -7.66 -2.69 -6.83
CA GLY A 44 -7.98 -3.58 -5.72
C GLY A 44 -8.56 -4.93 -6.18
N ALA A 45 -9.43 -4.93 -7.21
CA ALA A 45 -10.01 -6.13 -7.79
C ALA A 45 -8.96 -7.00 -8.49
N LEU A 46 -8.02 -6.39 -9.22
CA LEU A 46 -6.90 -7.10 -9.85
C LEU A 46 -6.01 -7.77 -8.79
N CYS A 47 -5.60 -7.04 -7.74
CA CYS A 47 -4.81 -7.61 -6.64
C CYS A 47 -5.56 -8.75 -5.93
N THR A 48 -6.86 -8.59 -5.68
CA THR A 48 -7.67 -9.64 -5.02
C THR A 48 -7.85 -10.86 -5.92
N ARG A 49 -7.93 -10.70 -7.25
CA ARG A 49 -8.00 -11.82 -8.19
C ARG A 49 -6.67 -12.58 -8.25
N LEU A 50 -5.55 -11.86 -8.34
CA LEU A 50 -4.21 -12.46 -8.34
C LEU A 50 -3.92 -13.29 -7.07
N ILE A 51 -4.44 -12.87 -5.91
CA ILE A 51 -4.28 -13.60 -4.64
C ILE A 51 -5.27 -14.78 -4.52
N LYS A 52 -6.46 -14.70 -5.15
CA LYS A 52 -7.45 -15.80 -5.14
C LYS A 52 -7.07 -16.97 -6.04
N ASP A 53 -6.18 -16.76 -7.01
CA ASP A 53 -5.65 -17.80 -7.89
C ASP A 53 -4.52 -18.62 -7.23
N GLU A 54 -4.12 -18.31 -5.98
CA GLU A 54 -3.44 -19.32 -5.16
C GLU A 54 -4.43 -20.44 -4.85
N PRO A 55 -4.14 -21.69 -5.27
CA PRO A 55 -4.98 -22.81 -4.88
C PRO A 55 -4.95 -22.89 -3.36
N LYS A 56 -6.11 -22.74 -2.72
CA LYS A 56 -6.31 -23.08 -1.30
C LYS A 56 -5.51 -24.35 -1.02
N ALA A 57 -4.42 -24.21 -0.27
CA ALA A 57 -3.55 -25.31 0.10
C ALA A 57 -4.42 -26.39 0.74
N LYS A 58 -4.61 -27.48 -0.01
CA LYS A 58 -5.33 -28.66 0.42
C LYS A 58 -4.54 -29.22 1.62
N PRO A 59 -5.19 -29.63 2.72
CA PRO A 59 -4.49 -30.19 3.88
C PRO A 59 -3.56 -31.32 3.44
N ALA A 60 -2.28 -31.20 3.81
CA ALA A 60 -1.20 -32.08 3.38
C ALA A 60 -1.44 -33.52 3.83
N ALA A 61 -1.48 -34.45 2.87
CA ALA A 61 -1.34 -35.88 3.12
C ALA A 61 0.15 -36.27 3.15
N LYS A 62 0.51 -37.12 4.10
CA LYS A 62 1.86 -37.64 4.43
C LYS A 62 2.52 -38.49 3.31
N PRO A 63 3.84 -38.80 3.40
CA PRO A 63 4.77 -38.77 2.26
C PRO A 63 5.23 -40.16 1.76
N ALA A 64 5.72 -40.22 0.52
CA ALA A 64 6.48 -41.33 -0.06
C ALA A 64 7.50 -40.85 -1.13
N PRO A 65 8.64 -41.54 -1.36
CA PRO A 65 9.99 -40.92 -1.45
C PRO A 65 10.58 -40.66 -2.86
N ALA A 66 11.48 -39.65 -2.90
CA ALA A 66 12.70 -39.36 -3.70
C ALA A 66 12.76 -39.76 -5.22
N ALA A 67 13.31 -38.97 -6.17
CA ALA A 67 14.42 -38.04 -6.13
C ALA A 67 14.49 -37.14 -7.40
N ALA A 68 15.07 -35.94 -7.29
CA ALA A 68 16.03 -35.34 -8.24
C ALA A 68 16.73 -34.14 -7.56
N PRO A 69 18.04 -33.92 -7.73
CA PRO A 69 18.78 -32.89 -7.00
C PRO A 69 18.80 -31.54 -7.75
N ALA A 70 18.16 -30.50 -7.20
CA ALA A 70 18.40 -29.08 -7.52
C ALA A 70 17.56 -28.17 -6.61
N PRO A 71 17.97 -26.92 -6.31
CA PRO A 71 19.29 -26.32 -6.16
C PRO A 71 19.72 -26.30 -4.68
N ALA A 72 20.97 -25.91 -4.39
CA ALA A 72 21.45 -25.71 -3.02
C ALA A 72 20.44 -24.90 -2.19
N PRO A 73 20.15 -25.30 -0.93
CA PRO A 73 19.21 -24.55 -0.10
C PRO A 73 19.70 -23.11 -0.04
N ALA A 74 18.91 -22.19 -0.61
CA ALA A 74 18.99 -20.79 -0.24
C ALA A 74 19.01 -20.81 1.28
N SER A 75 20.11 -20.37 1.87
CA SER A 75 20.35 -20.47 3.31
C SER A 75 19.07 -20.01 3.99
N SER A 76 18.33 -20.94 4.61
CA SER A 76 17.02 -20.64 5.15
C SER A 76 17.21 -19.54 6.16
N ILE A 77 16.63 -18.37 5.89
CA ILE A 77 16.67 -17.24 6.80
C ILE A 77 16.16 -17.77 8.15
N GLN A 78 16.98 -17.68 9.19
CA GLN A 78 16.54 -18.09 10.53
C GLN A 78 15.44 -17.13 10.94
N LYS A 79 14.21 -17.65 11.04
CA LYS A 79 13.02 -16.86 11.25
C LYS A 79 12.22 -17.50 12.37
N ASP A 80 11.71 -16.69 13.28
CA ASP A 80 10.80 -17.18 14.31
C ASP A 80 9.50 -17.68 13.67
N ASP A 81 8.97 -18.80 14.19
CA ASP A 81 7.77 -19.48 13.63
C ASP A 81 6.52 -18.59 13.57
N ASP A 82 6.45 -17.59 14.45
CA ASP A 82 5.31 -16.66 14.56
C ASP A 82 5.29 -15.59 13.45
N ILE A 83 6.37 -15.45 12.67
CA ILE A 83 6.44 -14.41 11.64
C ILE A 83 5.76 -14.94 10.36
N PRO A 84 4.83 -14.20 9.72
CA PRO A 84 4.26 -14.61 8.44
C PRO A 84 5.25 -14.52 7.27
N GLU A 85 5.05 -15.30 6.20
CA GLU A 85 5.95 -15.29 5.01
C GLU A 85 5.97 -13.94 4.28
N HIS A 86 4.80 -13.28 4.16
CA HIS A 86 4.71 -11.97 3.50
C HIS A 86 5.54 -10.88 4.20
N ILE A 87 5.76 -10.98 5.52
CA ILE A 87 6.61 -10.06 6.28
C ILE A 87 8.08 -10.24 5.90
N VAL A 88 8.53 -11.46 5.64
CA VAL A 88 9.90 -11.75 5.19
C VAL A 88 10.16 -11.11 3.82
N ALA A 89 9.19 -11.25 2.90
CA ALA A 89 9.26 -10.61 1.60
C ALA A 89 9.33 -9.08 1.72
N LEU A 90 8.51 -8.49 2.59
CA LEU A 90 8.57 -7.05 2.88
C LEU A 90 9.94 -6.62 3.42
N ILE A 91 10.49 -7.34 4.40
CA ILE A 91 11.82 -7.03 4.95
C ILE A 91 12.91 -7.15 3.87
N ALA A 92 12.82 -8.15 2.99
CA ALA A 92 13.75 -8.30 1.87
C ALA A 92 13.67 -7.13 0.89
N THR A 93 12.47 -6.70 0.50
CA THR A 93 12.28 -5.54 -0.39
C THR A 93 12.76 -4.24 0.26
N ALA A 94 12.42 -4.00 1.53
CA ALA A 94 12.86 -2.83 2.27
C ALA A 94 14.39 -2.76 2.36
N THR A 95 15.04 -3.89 2.67
CA THR A 95 16.50 -3.99 2.73
C THR A 95 17.14 -3.68 1.38
N HIS A 96 16.58 -4.22 0.30
CA HIS A 96 17.07 -3.99 -1.06
C HIS A 96 17.02 -2.50 -1.45
N ILE A 97 15.91 -1.83 -1.13
CA ILE A 97 15.72 -0.39 -1.41
C ILE A 97 16.66 0.46 -0.54
N ALA A 98 16.68 0.20 0.77
CA ALA A 98 17.45 0.99 1.73
C ALA A 98 18.96 0.94 1.46
N LEU A 99 19.47 -0.21 1.02
CA LEU A 99 20.89 -0.41 0.74
C LEU A 99 21.27 -0.25 -0.74
N GLN A 100 20.37 0.34 -1.54
CA GLN A 100 20.62 0.72 -2.94
C GLN A 100 21.22 -0.41 -3.79
N GLY A 101 20.71 -1.64 -3.62
CA GLY A 101 21.15 -2.79 -4.42
C GLY A 101 22.56 -3.32 -4.11
N ARG A 102 23.18 -2.91 -2.99
CA ARG A 102 24.41 -3.57 -2.52
C ARG A 102 24.12 -5.04 -2.21
N PRO A 103 25.08 -5.97 -2.41
CA PRO A 103 24.88 -7.37 -2.06
C PRO A 103 24.72 -7.50 -0.54
N GLN A 104 23.57 -8.02 -0.10
CA GLN A 104 23.21 -8.19 1.30
C GLN A 104 22.64 -9.60 1.51
N LYS A 105 22.97 -10.22 2.64
CA LYS A 105 22.41 -11.51 3.04
C LYS A 105 21.66 -11.32 4.37
N ILE A 106 20.37 -11.62 4.36
CA ILE A 106 19.56 -11.64 5.57
C ILE A 106 19.88 -12.94 6.31
N VAL A 107 20.47 -12.83 7.50
CA VAL A 107 20.91 -13.99 8.31
C VAL A 107 19.79 -14.48 9.21
N SER A 108 19.14 -13.57 9.93
CA SER A 108 18.06 -13.90 10.87
C SER A 108 17.03 -12.79 10.96
N ILE A 109 15.78 -13.17 11.17
CA ILE A 109 14.65 -12.29 11.46
C ILE A 109 14.03 -12.78 12.76
N ARG A 110 14.05 -11.94 13.78
CA ARG A 110 13.48 -12.25 15.10
C ARG A 110 12.27 -11.38 15.38
N SER A 111 11.24 -11.98 15.95
CA SER A 111 10.09 -11.27 16.48
C SER A 111 10.52 -10.58 17.77
N MET A 112 10.51 -9.26 17.79
CA MET A 112 10.68 -8.53 19.04
C MET A 112 9.34 -8.49 19.77
N GLY A 113 9.33 -8.97 21.02
CA GLY A 113 8.13 -8.94 21.85
C GLY A 113 7.62 -7.52 22.13
N GLN A 114 6.48 -7.42 22.84
CA GLN A 114 5.77 -6.17 23.18
C GLN A 114 6.61 -5.10 23.92
N GLY A 115 7.85 -5.39 24.30
CA GLY A 115 8.75 -4.49 25.01
C GLY A 115 9.39 -3.38 24.16
N TRP A 116 9.40 -3.49 22.83
CA TRP A 116 10.06 -2.48 21.97
C TRP A 116 9.46 -1.07 22.13
N ALA A 117 8.13 -0.99 22.29
CA ALA A 117 7.45 0.27 22.56
C ALA A 117 7.86 0.90 23.91
N GLN A 118 8.20 0.08 24.92
CA GLN A 118 8.70 0.58 26.21
C GLN A 118 10.15 1.03 26.12
N GLU A 119 10.97 0.36 25.32
CA GLU A 119 12.37 0.73 25.13
C GLU A 119 12.51 2.10 24.44
N GLY A 120 11.69 2.39 23.42
CA GLY A 120 11.67 3.73 22.81
C GLY A 120 11.27 4.84 23.81
N ARG A 121 10.35 4.56 24.73
CA ARG A 121 10.02 5.49 25.83
C ARG A 121 11.23 5.70 26.74
N ARG A 122 11.93 4.63 27.12
CA ARG A 122 13.13 4.69 27.98
C ARG A 122 14.25 5.48 27.31
N GLU A 123 14.45 5.32 26.01
CA GLU A 123 15.44 6.09 25.25
C GLU A 123 15.14 7.60 25.31
N ILE A 124 13.90 8.00 25.06
CA ILE A 124 13.45 9.40 25.16
C ILE A 124 13.73 9.96 26.57
N PHE A 125 13.34 9.25 27.63
CA PHE A 125 13.59 9.70 29.00
C PHE A 125 15.08 9.72 29.37
N SER A 126 15.88 8.79 28.84
CA SER A 126 17.32 8.71 29.10
C SER A 126 18.12 9.80 28.38
N SER A 127 17.61 10.30 27.24
CA SER A 127 18.25 11.37 26.46
C SER A 127 18.21 12.73 27.18
N HIS A 128 17.20 12.93 28.03
CA HIS A 128 17.13 14.09 28.92
C HIS A 128 17.90 13.78 30.20
N ARG A 129 19.19 14.15 30.26
CA ARG A 129 19.94 14.12 31.53
C ARG A 129 19.32 15.14 32.49
N PHE A 130 18.54 14.66 33.45
CA PHE A 130 18.25 15.41 34.66
C PHE A 130 19.55 15.51 35.47
N ARG A 131 20.04 16.73 35.61
CA ARG A 131 21.12 17.12 36.52
C ARG A 131 20.55 17.34 37.91
#